data_AF-A0A2G5DL25-F1
#
_entry.id   AF-A0A2G5DL25-F1
#
_cell.length_a   1.000
_cell.length_b   1.000
_cell.length_c   1.000
_cell.angle_alpha   90.00
_cell.angle_beta   90.00
_cell.angle_gamma   90.00
#
_symmetry.space_group_name_H-M   'P 1'
#
loop_
_entity.id
_entity.type
_entity.pdbx_description
1 polymer ?
#
loop_
_entity_poly.entity_id
_entity_poly.type
_entity_poly.pdbx_seq_one_letter_code
_entity_poly.pdbx_strand_id
1 'polypeptide(L)'
;MKKHVVLALCLLVLLMNPDSTQQYACDKRTSKTSEFPFCNTSLPYDVRVKDLVGRLTLQEKVQQLVNKATGVSRLGVPGYEWWSEALHGVSNTGPGVIFNATVPGATSFPAVILSAATFNMSLWYEMGRVVSTEARAMYNVGQAGLTYWSPNVNVFRDPRWGRGQETPGEDPLVVSRYAVNYVRGLQEMEKDGNSSSDKLKVSSCCKHYTAYDVDNWKGIDRFHFDAKVTLQDMEDTYQSPFKSCVVEGHVSSVMCSYNRVNGVPTCADADLLKGVVRGQWGLDGYIVSDCDSVEVFYNSIHYTATPEDAVAVALKAGLDMNCGTYLGKYTENSVKLGTVEESVVDQALTNNYIVLMRLGYFDGDQTQHPFGKLGPADVCTDGNQKLALEAAKQGIVLLENNGTLPLSPNTTKTIAVIGPNANASQVMLSNYAGIPCGYITPLQGLKKYASVTYQPGCANVSCSDESLIDSAAKAASTADATILIVGLDQSIEAEGLDRVNLTLPGLQEKLVMQVANATPGPTILVIMSAGPVDVSFAKNVSKIVGILWVGYPGQSGGEAIAQVIFGHYNPGCCYSSALL
;
A
#
# COMPACT_ATOMS: atom_id res chain seq x y z
N MET A 1 74.95 10.86 13.53
CA MET A 1 73.59 11.31 13.14
C MET A 1 72.62 10.19 13.47
N LYS A 2 71.77 10.41 14.47
CA LYS A 2 70.99 9.39 15.18
C LYS A 2 69.73 9.03 14.38
N LYS A 3 69.49 7.73 14.22
CA LYS A 3 68.23 7.15 13.71
C LYS A 3 67.20 7.20 14.85
N HIS A 4 66.03 7.78 14.61
CA HIS A 4 64.89 7.69 15.52
C HIS A 4 63.85 6.74 14.92
N VAL A 5 63.69 5.61 15.59
CA VAL A 5 62.59 4.65 15.43
C VAL A 5 61.41 5.22 16.22
N VAL A 6 60.28 5.46 15.56
CA VAL A 6 59.02 5.81 16.23
C VAL A 6 58.25 4.51 16.45
N LEU A 7 58.11 4.14 17.73
CA LEU A 7 57.33 3.00 18.20
C LEU A 7 55.86 3.44 18.30
N ALA A 8 54.96 2.88 17.49
CA ALA A 8 53.53 3.10 17.62
C ALA A 8 52.96 2.17 18.70
N LEU A 9 52.52 2.75 19.82
CA LEU A 9 51.80 2.05 20.88
C LEU A 9 50.33 1.87 20.45
N CYS A 10 49.93 0.66 20.09
CA CYS A 10 48.51 0.32 19.96
C CYS A 10 47.89 0.16 21.36
N LEU A 11 47.18 1.18 21.84
CA LEU A 11 46.23 1.02 22.95
C LEU A 11 44.99 0.27 22.41
N LEU A 12 44.86 -1.00 22.77
CA LEU A 12 43.61 -1.74 22.65
C LEU A 12 42.66 -1.23 23.74
N VAL A 13 41.79 -0.28 23.40
CA VAL A 13 40.63 0.05 24.24
C VAL A 13 39.59 -1.04 23.99
N LEU A 14 39.56 -2.03 24.88
CA LEU A 14 38.41 -2.92 25.05
C LEU A 14 37.24 -2.05 25.49
N LEU A 15 36.42 -1.60 24.54
CA LEU A 15 35.08 -1.10 24.80
C LEU A 15 34.29 -2.29 25.36
N MET A 16 34.22 -2.38 26.68
CA MET A 16 33.18 -3.15 27.34
C MET A 16 31.86 -2.45 27.02
N ASN A 17 31.14 -2.93 26.00
CA ASN A 17 29.72 -2.64 25.85
C ASN A 17 29.03 -3.25 27.08
N PRO A 18 28.43 -2.46 27.98
CA PRO A 18 27.62 -3.04 29.02
C PRO A 18 26.36 -3.63 28.37
N ASP A 19 26.17 -4.91 28.68
CA ASP A 19 25.06 -5.79 28.33
C ASP A 19 23.66 -5.17 28.40
N SER A 20 22.77 -5.82 27.63
CA SER A 20 21.31 -5.71 27.57
C SER A 20 20.74 -4.67 26.60
N THR A 21 20.86 -4.94 25.29
CA THR A 21 19.86 -4.46 24.32
C THR A 21 18.52 -5.09 24.68
N GLN A 22 17.70 -4.39 25.46
CA GLN A 22 16.35 -4.83 25.78
C GLN A 22 15.57 -5.00 24.46
N GLN A 23 15.41 -6.25 24.04
CA GLN A 23 14.81 -6.60 22.74
C GLN A 23 13.29 -6.39 22.75
N TYR A 24 12.67 -6.52 23.92
CA TYR A 24 11.22 -6.45 24.11
C TYR A 24 10.86 -5.47 25.23
N ALA A 25 9.80 -4.69 25.03
CA ALA A 25 9.21 -3.94 26.14
C ALA A 25 8.69 -4.93 27.20
N CYS A 26 8.78 -4.55 28.47
CA CYS A 26 8.29 -5.37 29.58
C CYS A 26 8.93 -6.77 29.68
N ASP A 27 10.20 -6.91 29.26
CA ASP A 27 10.95 -8.16 29.39
C ASP A 27 11.11 -8.57 30.86
N LYS A 28 10.45 -9.69 31.24
CA LYS A 28 10.45 -10.26 32.59
C LYS A 28 11.84 -10.67 33.09
N ARG A 29 12.83 -10.78 32.20
CA ARG A 29 14.24 -11.05 32.58
C ARG A 29 14.92 -9.80 33.13
N THR A 30 14.35 -8.62 32.92
CA THR A 30 14.87 -7.33 33.44
C THR A 30 14.04 -6.87 34.65
N SER A 31 14.51 -7.21 35.86
CA SER A 31 13.73 -7.09 37.10
C SER A 31 13.16 -5.69 37.40
N LYS A 32 13.78 -4.61 36.91
CA LYS A 32 13.32 -3.23 37.17
C LYS A 32 12.17 -2.76 36.28
N THR A 33 12.01 -3.30 35.08
CA THR A 33 11.01 -2.78 34.11
C THR A 33 9.73 -3.60 34.11
N SER A 34 9.81 -4.88 34.47
CA SER A 34 8.65 -5.78 34.57
C SER A 34 7.68 -5.48 35.72
N GLU A 35 8.10 -4.68 36.71
CA GLU A 35 7.30 -4.31 37.87
C GLU A 35 6.33 -3.13 37.59
N PHE A 36 6.49 -2.43 36.47
CA PHE A 36 5.62 -1.30 36.16
C PHE A 36 4.17 -1.78 35.86
N PRO A 37 3.13 -1.07 36.34
CA PRO A 37 1.74 -1.41 36.03
C PRO A 37 1.45 -1.54 34.53
N PHE A 38 2.07 -0.72 33.66
CA PHE A 38 1.90 -0.84 32.20
C PHE A 38 2.40 -2.18 31.62
N CYS A 39 3.24 -2.93 32.35
CA CYS A 39 3.71 -4.28 31.99
C CYS A 39 2.83 -5.41 32.55
N ASN A 40 1.85 -5.11 33.40
CA ASN A 40 0.95 -6.11 33.95
C ASN A 40 -0.21 -6.37 32.97
N THR A 41 -0.11 -7.48 32.21
CA THR A 41 -1.10 -7.88 31.19
C THR A 41 -2.46 -8.30 31.75
N SER A 42 -2.63 -8.38 33.08
CA SER A 42 -3.94 -8.60 33.72
C SER A 42 -4.74 -7.32 33.94
N LEU A 43 -4.11 -6.14 33.79
CA LEU A 43 -4.78 -4.86 33.90
C LEU A 43 -5.40 -4.45 32.55
N PRO A 44 -6.55 -3.75 32.58
CA PRO A 44 -7.13 -3.11 31.40
C PRO A 44 -6.15 -2.18 30.67
N TYR A 45 -6.28 -2.05 29.35
CA TYR A 45 -5.39 -1.24 28.53
C TYR A 45 -5.38 0.24 28.90
N ASP A 46 -6.54 0.81 29.27
CA ASP A 46 -6.68 2.20 29.73
C ASP A 46 -5.89 2.47 31.02
N VAL A 47 -5.83 1.49 31.93
CA VAL A 47 -5.01 1.57 33.15
C VAL A 47 -3.53 1.49 32.82
N ARG A 48 -3.15 0.55 31.95
CA ARG A 48 -1.74 0.36 31.53
C ARG A 48 -1.21 1.59 30.80
N VAL A 49 -1.96 2.13 29.84
CA VAL A 49 -1.52 3.27 29.04
C VAL A 49 -1.42 4.55 29.87
N LYS A 50 -2.36 4.77 30.79
CA LYS A 50 -2.32 5.91 31.71
C LYS A 50 -1.09 5.88 32.61
N ASP A 51 -0.71 4.70 33.10
CA ASP A 51 0.53 4.53 33.86
C ASP A 51 1.78 4.81 33.00
N LEU A 52 1.82 4.30 31.76
CA LEU A 52 2.95 4.58 30.84
C LEU A 52 3.08 6.08 30.55
N VAL A 53 2.02 6.71 30.05
CA VAL A 53 2.02 8.14 29.67
C VAL A 53 2.30 9.04 30.87
N GLY A 54 1.72 8.74 32.03
CA GLY A 54 1.94 9.49 33.27
C GLY A 54 3.37 9.39 33.81
N ARG A 55 4.16 8.42 33.35
CA ARG A 55 5.58 8.31 33.70
C ARG A 55 6.46 9.15 32.79
N LEU A 56 6.04 9.51 31.57
CA LEU A 56 6.88 10.18 30.59
C LEU A 56 7.11 11.65 30.96
N THR A 57 8.34 12.12 30.75
CA THR A 57 8.62 13.56 30.71
C THR A 57 8.09 14.15 29.40
N LEU A 58 7.84 15.47 29.35
CA LEU A 58 7.42 16.13 28.11
C LEU A 58 8.38 15.85 26.94
N GLN A 59 9.69 15.84 27.19
CA GLN A 59 10.70 15.53 26.17
C GLN A 59 10.57 14.10 25.63
N GLU A 60 10.33 13.13 26.50
CA GLU A 60 10.08 11.76 26.05
C GLU A 60 8.76 11.70 25.28
N LYS A 61 7.68 12.34 25.77
CA LYS A 61 6.36 12.37 25.12
C LYS A 61 6.44 12.82 23.66
N VAL A 62 7.09 13.96 23.40
CA VAL A 62 7.13 14.52 22.03
C VAL A 62 7.90 13.63 21.05
N GLN A 63 8.88 12.84 21.52
CA GLN A 63 9.63 11.90 20.69
C GLN A 63 8.84 10.62 20.34
N GLN A 64 7.64 10.46 20.89
CA GLN A 64 6.74 9.34 20.56
C GLN A 64 5.56 9.77 19.68
N LEU A 65 5.47 11.05 19.30
CA LEU A 65 4.45 11.60 18.40
C LEU A 65 4.84 11.49 16.91
N VAL A 66 5.91 10.77 16.60
CA VAL A 66 6.48 10.64 15.25
C VAL A 66 6.54 9.18 14.83
N ASN A 67 6.54 8.90 13.53
CA ASN A 67 6.59 7.53 13.03
C ASN A 67 7.85 6.76 13.50
N LYS A 68 8.99 7.44 13.61
CA LYS A 68 10.22 6.88 14.17
C LYS A 68 10.32 7.19 15.65
N ALA A 69 9.48 6.55 16.46
CA ALA A 69 9.43 6.76 17.90
C ALA A 69 10.73 6.26 18.55
N THR A 70 11.37 7.12 19.35
CA THR A 70 12.72 6.83 19.88
C THR A 70 12.73 5.77 21.00
N GLY A 71 11.57 5.41 21.53
CA GLY A 71 11.46 4.62 22.74
C GLY A 71 11.85 5.41 23.99
N VAL A 72 11.83 4.72 25.15
CA VAL A 72 12.07 5.28 26.47
C VAL A 72 12.95 4.32 27.27
N SER A 73 14.27 4.47 27.11
CA SER A 73 15.27 3.53 27.64
C SER A 73 15.20 3.35 29.16
N ARG A 74 14.96 4.43 29.93
CA ARG A 74 14.82 4.33 31.40
C ARG A 74 13.61 3.50 31.87
N LEU A 75 12.61 3.36 31.01
CA LEU A 75 11.41 2.56 31.27
C LEU A 75 11.48 1.20 30.59
N GLY A 76 12.56 0.88 29.87
CA GLY A 76 12.70 -0.35 29.11
C GLY A 76 11.76 -0.45 27.91
N VAL A 77 11.34 0.68 27.34
CA VAL A 77 10.51 0.72 26.14
C VAL A 77 11.44 0.90 24.92
N PRO A 78 11.55 -0.09 24.02
CA PRO A 78 12.37 0.05 22.82
C PRO A 78 11.78 1.10 21.86
N GLY A 79 12.59 1.53 20.89
CA GLY A 79 12.09 2.34 19.78
C GLY A 79 11.11 1.55 18.92
N TYR A 80 10.23 2.27 18.23
CA TYR A 80 9.23 1.68 17.35
C TYR A 80 9.12 2.48 16.06
N GLU A 81 9.07 1.78 14.92
CA GLU A 81 8.83 2.37 13.62
C GLU A 81 7.39 2.07 13.20
N TRP A 82 6.57 3.12 13.16
CA TRP A 82 5.15 3.02 12.85
C TRP A 82 4.87 2.89 11.35
N TRP A 83 5.79 3.36 10.51
CA TRP A 83 5.59 3.40 9.06
C TRP A 83 5.99 2.08 8.39
N SER A 84 5.02 1.17 8.28
CA SER A 84 5.08 0.03 7.35
C SER A 84 3.96 0.13 6.32
N GLU A 85 4.13 -0.51 5.16
CA GLU A 85 3.14 -0.52 4.08
C GLU A 85 2.73 -1.95 3.71
N ALA A 86 1.46 -2.13 3.40
CA ALA A 86 0.84 -3.43 3.12
C ALA A 86 -0.27 -3.31 2.07
N LEU A 87 -0.09 -2.48 1.04
CA LEU A 87 -1.18 -2.12 0.11
C LEU A 87 -1.76 -3.35 -0.62
N HIS A 88 -0.88 -4.24 -1.08
CA HIS A 88 -1.24 -5.51 -1.74
C HIS A 88 -0.20 -6.62 -1.46
N GLY A 89 0.42 -6.56 -0.29
CA GLY A 89 1.58 -7.37 0.08
C GLY A 89 2.47 -6.60 1.06
N VAL A 90 3.25 -7.29 1.88
CA VAL A 90 4.20 -6.61 2.77
C VAL A 90 5.23 -5.84 1.93
N SER A 91 5.43 -4.57 2.23
CA SER A 91 6.19 -3.65 1.39
C SER A 91 7.30 -2.94 2.18
N ASN A 92 8.44 -2.73 1.51
CA ASN A 92 9.54 -1.90 2.00
C ASN A 92 9.44 -0.45 1.49
N THR A 93 8.23 -0.02 1.11
CA THR A 93 7.92 1.41 0.95
C THR A 93 7.78 1.99 2.35
N GLY A 94 8.75 2.82 2.75
CA GLY A 94 8.92 3.26 4.14
C GLY A 94 9.96 2.44 4.92
N PRO A 95 10.33 2.90 6.13
CA PRO A 95 11.45 2.34 6.90
C PRO A 95 11.10 1.13 7.78
N GLY A 96 9.82 0.84 8.01
CA GLY A 96 9.37 -0.17 8.99
C GLY A 96 9.55 -1.63 8.55
N VAL A 97 9.82 -1.88 7.27
CA VAL A 97 10.00 -3.22 6.70
C VAL A 97 11.32 -3.33 5.95
N ILE A 98 12.06 -4.42 6.17
CA ILE A 98 13.36 -4.67 5.57
C ILE A 98 13.40 -6.08 5.00
N PHE A 99 13.65 -6.23 3.71
CA PHE A 99 13.95 -7.53 3.09
C PHE A 99 15.46 -7.82 3.12
N ASN A 100 15.84 -9.04 3.47
CA ASN A 100 17.24 -9.49 3.52
C ASN A 100 17.34 -11.01 3.30
N ALA A 101 18.49 -11.64 3.54
CA ALA A 101 18.65 -13.08 3.32
C ALA A 101 17.74 -13.99 4.17
N THR A 102 17.25 -13.52 5.32
CA THR A 102 16.34 -14.27 6.21
C THR A 102 14.93 -14.35 5.65
N VAL A 103 14.38 -13.21 5.20
CA VAL A 103 13.14 -13.12 4.42
C VAL A 103 13.43 -12.22 3.21
N PRO A 104 13.71 -12.81 2.03
CA PRO A 104 14.15 -12.06 0.85
C PRO A 104 13.00 -11.45 0.06
N GLY A 105 11.76 -11.90 0.29
CA GLY A 105 10.57 -11.40 -0.35
C GLY A 105 9.31 -11.86 0.38
N ALA A 106 8.17 -11.31 -0.04
CA ALA A 106 6.83 -11.61 0.46
C ALA A 106 5.86 -11.79 -0.72
N THR A 107 4.66 -12.31 -0.45
CA THR A 107 3.65 -12.51 -1.49
C THR A 107 3.17 -11.15 -2.00
N SER A 108 3.27 -10.93 -3.32
CA SER A 108 2.77 -9.74 -4.00
C SER A 108 1.51 -10.08 -4.79
N PHE A 109 0.38 -9.63 -4.26
CA PHE A 109 -0.92 -9.75 -4.90
C PHE A 109 -1.05 -8.76 -6.07
N PRO A 110 -2.10 -8.85 -6.89
CA PRO A 110 -2.42 -7.79 -7.83
C PRO A 110 -2.62 -6.44 -7.14
N ALA A 111 -2.44 -5.36 -7.90
CA ALA A 111 -2.84 -4.03 -7.45
C ALA A 111 -4.28 -4.02 -6.94
N VAL A 112 -4.58 -3.08 -6.05
CA VAL A 112 -5.90 -2.98 -5.41
C VAL A 112 -7.00 -2.85 -6.44
N ILE A 113 -6.80 -2.08 -7.51
CA ILE A 113 -7.79 -1.90 -8.58
C ILE A 113 -8.18 -3.22 -9.25
N LEU A 114 -7.20 -4.11 -9.50
CA LEU A 114 -7.46 -5.42 -10.10
C LEU A 114 -8.08 -6.38 -9.08
N SER A 115 -7.61 -6.32 -7.84
CA SER A 115 -8.16 -7.12 -6.75
C SER A 115 -9.64 -6.77 -6.50
N ALA A 116 -10.01 -5.50 -6.60
CA ALA A 116 -11.40 -5.05 -6.47
C ALA A 116 -12.28 -5.49 -7.63
N ALA A 117 -11.74 -5.59 -8.85
CA ALA A 117 -12.46 -6.13 -10.01
C ALA A 117 -12.92 -7.59 -9.83
N THR A 118 -12.41 -8.31 -8.82
CA THR A 118 -12.90 -9.66 -8.48
C THR A 118 -14.32 -9.67 -7.90
N PHE A 119 -14.80 -8.56 -7.33
CA PHE A 119 -16.05 -8.47 -6.56
C PHE A 119 -16.21 -9.58 -5.49
N ASN A 120 -15.09 -10.07 -4.95
CA ASN A 120 -15.05 -11.20 -4.05
C ASN A 120 -14.57 -10.78 -2.65
N MET A 121 -15.52 -10.47 -1.78
CA MET A 121 -15.26 -10.04 -0.40
C MET A 121 -14.42 -11.04 0.40
N SER A 122 -14.69 -12.35 0.22
CA SER A 122 -13.93 -13.41 0.90
C SER A 122 -12.47 -13.45 0.43
N LEU A 123 -12.21 -13.18 -0.85
CA LEU A 123 -10.85 -13.08 -1.37
C LEU A 123 -10.12 -11.86 -0.81
N TRP A 124 -10.77 -10.70 -0.74
CA TRP A 124 -10.17 -9.49 -0.14
C TRP A 124 -9.78 -9.72 1.32
N TYR A 125 -10.63 -10.41 2.09
CA TYR A 125 -10.33 -10.81 3.46
C TYR A 125 -9.13 -11.78 3.53
N GLU A 126 -9.11 -12.82 2.71
CA GLU A 126 -8.02 -13.81 2.70
C GLU A 126 -6.67 -13.20 2.26
N MET A 127 -6.69 -12.23 1.34
CA MET A 127 -5.51 -11.45 0.98
C MET A 127 -4.95 -10.71 2.20
N GLY A 128 -5.78 -9.93 2.91
CA GLY A 128 -5.38 -9.26 4.14
C GLY A 128 -4.84 -10.23 5.20
N ARG A 129 -5.45 -11.42 5.33
CA ARG A 129 -5.01 -12.47 6.27
C ARG A 129 -3.63 -13.04 5.93
N VAL A 130 -3.35 -13.26 4.64
CA VAL A 130 -2.01 -13.68 4.20
C VAL A 130 -1.00 -12.58 4.54
N VAL A 131 -1.28 -11.34 4.15
CA VAL A 131 -0.38 -10.20 4.39
C VAL A 131 -0.08 -10.01 5.88
N SER A 132 -1.08 -10.09 6.76
CA SER A 132 -0.87 -9.99 8.21
C SER A 132 -0.12 -11.19 8.80
N THR A 133 -0.20 -12.37 8.18
CA THR A 133 0.58 -13.55 8.60
C THR A 133 2.05 -13.36 8.25
N GLU A 134 2.34 -12.94 7.02
CA GLU A 134 3.72 -12.69 6.56
C GLU A 134 4.34 -11.51 7.32
N ALA A 135 3.57 -10.45 7.58
CA ALA A 135 3.95 -9.35 8.45
C ALA A 135 4.41 -9.82 9.84
N ARG A 136 3.63 -10.68 10.50
CA ARG A 136 3.98 -11.24 11.82
C ARG A 136 5.21 -12.15 11.75
N ALA A 137 5.34 -12.96 10.70
CA ALA A 137 6.52 -13.77 10.47
C ALA A 137 7.79 -12.91 10.34
N MET A 138 7.72 -11.81 9.60
CA MET A 138 8.82 -10.85 9.43
C MET A 138 9.10 -10.07 10.72
N TYR A 139 8.07 -9.65 11.47
CA TYR A 139 8.23 -8.99 12.76
C TYR A 139 8.99 -9.88 13.76
N ASN A 140 8.67 -11.17 13.81
CA ASN A 140 9.31 -12.11 14.72
C ASN A 140 10.82 -12.28 14.50
N VAL A 141 11.31 -11.98 13.29
CA VAL A 141 12.74 -12.00 12.93
C VAL A 141 13.35 -10.59 12.84
N GLY A 142 12.63 -9.57 13.30
CA GLY A 142 13.12 -8.18 13.36
C GLY A 142 13.16 -7.46 12.02
N GLN A 143 12.35 -7.90 11.04
CA GLN A 143 12.33 -7.36 9.67
C GLN A 143 11.09 -6.51 9.36
N ALA A 144 10.14 -6.38 10.28
CA ALA A 144 8.93 -5.58 10.09
C ALA A 144 8.49 -4.91 11.40
N GLY A 145 7.64 -3.89 11.31
CA GLY A 145 6.78 -3.40 12.40
C GLY A 145 5.48 -4.19 12.51
N LEU A 146 4.50 -3.63 13.24
CA LEU A 146 3.15 -4.22 13.41
C LEU A 146 2.01 -3.27 13.00
N THR A 147 2.34 -2.09 12.50
CA THR A 147 1.40 -1.06 12.06
C THR A 147 1.61 -0.79 10.58
N TYR A 148 0.54 -0.92 9.80
CA TYR A 148 0.58 -0.84 8.36
C TYR A 148 -0.38 0.23 7.86
N TRP A 149 0.13 1.17 7.07
CA TRP A 149 -0.67 2.27 6.54
C TRP A 149 -1.43 1.90 5.28
N SER A 150 -2.30 0.91 5.42
CA SER A 150 -3.11 0.35 4.34
C SER A 150 -4.47 -0.12 4.90
N PRO A 151 -5.55 -0.11 4.12
CA PRO A 151 -5.63 0.17 2.68
C PRO A 151 -5.81 1.65 2.29
N ASN A 152 -5.53 1.97 1.02
CA ASN A 152 -6.03 3.20 0.39
C ASN A 152 -7.50 2.99 0.01
N VAL A 153 -8.39 3.84 0.54
CA VAL A 153 -9.86 3.76 0.41
C VAL A 153 -10.45 5.05 -0.13
N ASN A 154 -9.63 5.88 -0.78
CA ASN A 154 -10.13 6.97 -1.58
C ASN A 154 -10.90 6.43 -2.79
N VAL A 155 -11.88 7.19 -3.24
CA VAL A 155 -12.66 6.89 -4.45
C VAL A 155 -11.87 7.36 -5.67
N PHE A 156 -11.69 6.50 -6.68
CA PHE A 156 -11.01 6.83 -7.94
C PHE A 156 -11.90 7.71 -8.84
N ARG A 157 -12.23 8.91 -8.37
CA ARG A 157 -13.21 9.80 -9.01
C ARG A 157 -12.73 10.38 -10.32
N ASP A 158 -11.45 10.75 -10.41
CA ASP A 158 -10.85 11.22 -11.66
C ASP A 158 -9.98 10.12 -12.26
N PRO A 159 -10.28 9.61 -13.47
CA PRO A 159 -9.51 8.53 -14.07
C PRO A 159 -8.03 8.90 -14.30
N ARG A 160 -7.69 10.19 -14.27
CA ARG A 160 -6.31 10.66 -14.49
C ARG A 160 -5.44 10.55 -13.24
N TRP A 161 -6.03 10.34 -12.07
CA TRP A 161 -5.28 10.29 -10.82
C TRP A 161 -4.25 9.16 -10.82
N GLY A 162 -2.97 9.51 -10.62
CA GLY A 162 -1.84 8.58 -10.72
C GLY A 162 -1.84 7.48 -9.66
N ARG A 163 -2.53 7.71 -8.53
CA ARG A 163 -2.67 6.74 -7.44
C ARG A 163 -3.99 5.98 -7.46
N GLY A 164 -4.83 6.16 -8.49
CA GLY A 164 -6.06 5.37 -8.63
C GLY A 164 -5.80 3.85 -8.65
N GLN A 165 -4.60 3.43 -9.06
CA GLN A 165 -4.11 2.05 -8.96
C GLN A 165 -4.15 1.43 -7.55
N GLU A 166 -4.04 2.28 -6.53
CA GLU A 166 -4.05 1.90 -5.12
C GLU A 166 -5.46 1.73 -4.56
N THR A 167 -6.49 2.08 -5.32
CA THR A 167 -7.87 2.16 -4.83
C THR A 167 -8.73 1.01 -5.33
N PRO A 168 -9.83 0.69 -4.63
CA PRO A 168 -10.80 -0.31 -5.08
C PRO A 168 -11.74 0.15 -6.21
N GLY A 169 -11.44 1.27 -6.89
CA GLY A 169 -12.26 1.82 -7.97
C GLY A 169 -13.03 3.07 -7.58
N GLU A 170 -14.05 3.40 -8.37
CA GLU A 170 -14.77 4.69 -8.26
C GLU A 170 -16.12 4.60 -7.53
N ASP A 171 -16.59 3.39 -7.22
CA ASP A 171 -17.88 3.19 -6.56
C ASP A 171 -17.71 3.17 -5.02
N PRO A 172 -18.33 4.12 -4.28
CA PRO A 172 -18.19 4.19 -2.82
C PRO A 172 -18.58 2.90 -2.10
N LEU A 173 -19.55 2.13 -2.61
CA LEU A 173 -19.99 0.88 -1.99
C LEU A 173 -18.95 -0.24 -2.16
N VAL A 174 -18.37 -0.41 -3.36
CA VAL A 174 -17.26 -1.35 -3.61
C VAL A 174 -16.06 -0.98 -2.75
N VAL A 175 -15.70 0.31 -2.69
CA VAL A 175 -14.59 0.78 -1.86
C VAL A 175 -14.85 0.51 -0.38
N SER A 176 -16.05 0.81 0.14
CA SER A 176 -16.45 0.45 1.51
C SER A 176 -16.32 -1.05 1.79
N ARG A 177 -16.78 -1.91 0.88
CA ARG A 177 -16.73 -3.36 1.08
C ARG A 177 -15.31 -3.92 0.99
N TYR A 178 -14.48 -3.38 0.11
CA TYR A 178 -13.05 -3.73 0.07
C TYR A 178 -12.36 -3.32 1.38
N ALA A 179 -12.56 -2.08 1.82
CA ALA A 179 -11.99 -1.52 3.04
C ALA A 179 -12.29 -2.42 4.25
N VAL A 180 -13.57 -2.74 4.48
CA VAL A 180 -14.00 -3.59 5.60
C VAL A 180 -13.32 -4.95 5.57
N ASN A 181 -13.33 -5.65 4.42
CA ASN A 181 -12.80 -7.01 4.35
C ASN A 181 -11.27 -7.04 4.45
N TYR A 182 -10.56 -6.12 3.80
CA TYR A 182 -9.11 -6.07 3.86
C TYR A 182 -8.62 -5.68 5.27
N VAL A 183 -9.26 -4.69 5.90
CA VAL A 183 -8.98 -4.30 7.30
C VAL A 183 -9.20 -5.47 8.25
N ARG A 184 -10.32 -6.18 8.12
CA ARG A 184 -10.60 -7.36 8.94
C ARG A 184 -9.54 -8.45 8.73
N GLY A 185 -9.14 -8.72 7.49
CA GLY A 185 -8.08 -9.69 7.19
C GLY A 185 -6.73 -9.30 7.82
N LEU A 186 -6.42 -8.00 7.89
CA LEU A 186 -5.21 -7.52 8.55
C LEU A 186 -5.30 -7.67 10.08
N GLN A 187 -6.41 -7.25 10.68
CA GLN A 187 -6.50 -7.04 12.12
C GLN A 187 -6.99 -8.25 12.94
N GLU A 188 -7.89 -9.07 12.38
CA GLU A 188 -8.53 -10.15 13.12
C GLU A 188 -7.54 -11.26 13.53
N MET A 189 -7.71 -11.79 14.74
CA MET A 189 -6.84 -12.80 15.33
C MET A 189 -7.12 -14.22 14.79
N GLU A 190 -8.37 -14.55 14.44
CA GLU A 190 -8.78 -15.89 13.98
C GLU A 190 -9.76 -15.82 12.81
N LYS A 191 -9.92 -16.95 12.10
CA LYS A 191 -10.75 -17.08 10.89
C LYS A 191 -12.26 -17.08 11.17
N ASP A 192 -12.66 -17.44 12.38
CA ASP A 192 -14.05 -17.83 12.68
C ASP A 192 -14.81 -16.78 13.51
N GLY A 193 -14.76 -15.50 13.12
CA GLY A 193 -15.77 -14.46 13.46
C GLY A 193 -16.08 -14.22 14.94
N ASN A 194 -15.37 -14.86 15.86
CA ASN A 194 -15.65 -14.88 17.30
C ASN A 194 -14.44 -14.29 18.04
N SER A 195 -13.95 -13.15 17.56
CA SER A 195 -12.95 -12.37 18.29
C SER A 195 -13.67 -11.46 19.28
N SER A 196 -14.03 -12.02 20.43
CA SER A 196 -14.33 -11.25 21.66
C SER A 196 -13.06 -10.64 22.29
N SER A 197 -11.97 -10.59 21.53
CA SER A 197 -10.66 -10.16 21.99
C SER A 197 -10.35 -8.77 21.43
N ASP A 198 -10.09 -7.80 22.31
CA ASP A 198 -9.61 -6.46 21.97
C ASP A 198 -8.22 -6.45 21.29
N LYS A 199 -7.57 -7.61 21.15
CA LYS A 199 -6.24 -7.75 20.52
C LYS A 199 -6.27 -7.62 19.00
N LEU A 200 -5.13 -7.19 18.45
CA LEU A 200 -4.89 -7.02 17.03
C LEU A 200 -3.78 -7.96 16.56
N LYS A 201 -3.94 -8.55 15.37
CA LYS A 201 -2.88 -9.31 14.71
C LYS A 201 -1.82 -8.35 14.16
N VAL A 202 -2.23 -7.42 13.29
CA VAL A 202 -1.49 -6.20 12.92
C VAL A 202 -2.47 -5.03 12.95
N SER A 203 -1.97 -3.80 13.02
CA SER A 203 -2.76 -2.58 12.90
C SER A 203 -2.84 -2.16 11.44
N SER A 204 -4.04 -1.80 10.98
CA SER A 204 -4.29 -1.23 9.65
C SER A 204 -4.68 0.24 9.74
N CYS A 205 -4.61 0.95 8.61
CA CYS A 205 -4.93 2.37 8.53
C CYS A 205 -5.65 2.70 7.23
N CYS A 206 -6.87 3.20 7.31
CA CYS A 206 -7.58 3.67 6.14
C CYS A 206 -7.08 5.06 5.74
N LYS A 207 -6.62 5.20 4.49
CA LYS A 207 -6.04 6.44 3.96
C LYS A 207 -6.64 6.82 2.60
N HIS A 208 -6.65 8.08 2.20
CA HIS A 208 -6.20 9.30 2.90
C HIS A 208 -7.42 10.20 3.14
N TYR A 209 -7.74 10.44 4.41
CA TYR A 209 -8.94 11.13 4.87
C TYR A 209 -8.74 12.66 4.75
N THR A 210 -9.46 13.38 3.89
CA THR A 210 -10.45 12.92 2.92
C THR A 210 -10.46 13.78 1.67
N ALA A 211 -11.26 13.39 0.68
CA ALA A 211 -11.38 14.02 -0.63
C ALA A 211 -10.01 14.26 -1.31
N TYR A 212 -9.11 13.30 -1.12
CA TYR A 212 -7.82 13.22 -1.78
C TYR A 212 -7.92 12.32 -3.00
N ASP A 213 -7.94 12.93 -4.19
CA ASP A 213 -8.07 12.24 -5.48
C ASP A 213 -7.23 12.90 -6.61
N VAL A 214 -6.19 13.66 -6.23
CA VAL A 214 -5.27 14.36 -7.14
C VAL A 214 -3.86 14.37 -6.55
N ASP A 215 -2.85 14.04 -7.35
CA ASP A 215 -1.43 14.12 -6.95
C ASP A 215 -0.70 15.31 -7.56
N ASN A 216 -0.82 15.48 -8.88
CA ASN A 216 -0.21 16.58 -9.64
C ASN A 216 -0.84 16.69 -11.02
N TRP A 217 -1.96 17.40 -11.12
CA TRP A 217 -2.66 17.61 -12.39
C TRP A 217 -2.55 19.07 -12.86
N LYS A 218 -1.88 19.28 -14.01
CA LYS A 218 -1.72 20.58 -14.66
C LYS A 218 -1.22 21.71 -13.75
N GLY A 219 -0.24 21.40 -12.89
CA GLY A 219 0.38 22.38 -11.99
C GLY A 219 -0.37 22.58 -10.67
N ILE A 220 -1.43 21.80 -10.42
CA ILE A 220 -2.04 21.68 -9.10
C ILE A 220 -1.53 20.40 -8.46
N ASP A 221 -0.57 20.54 -7.54
CA ASP A 221 -0.09 19.44 -6.72
C ASP A 221 -0.99 19.19 -5.50
N ARG A 222 -0.86 17.99 -4.93
CA ARG A 222 -1.60 17.52 -3.76
C ARG A 222 -1.49 18.39 -2.52
N PHE A 223 -0.38 19.14 -2.36
CA PHE A 223 -0.19 20.01 -1.20
C PHE A 223 -1.05 21.26 -1.35
N HIS A 224 -1.14 21.81 -2.56
CA HIS A 224 -1.92 23.02 -2.85
C HIS A 224 -3.39 22.73 -3.18
N PHE A 225 -3.74 21.49 -3.51
CA PHE A 225 -5.09 21.07 -3.84
C PHE A 225 -6.09 21.41 -2.72
N ASP A 226 -7.18 22.05 -3.10
CA ASP A 226 -8.28 22.45 -2.21
C ASP A 226 -9.57 21.93 -2.81
N ALA A 227 -9.99 20.75 -2.34
CA ALA A 227 -11.19 20.08 -2.78
C ALA A 227 -12.42 20.90 -2.38
N LYS A 228 -13.21 21.31 -3.37
CA LYS A 228 -14.49 21.99 -3.16
C LYS A 228 -15.60 20.96 -3.21
N VAL A 229 -16.06 20.56 -2.02
CA VAL A 229 -16.96 19.42 -1.85
C VAL A 229 -18.19 19.87 -1.08
N THR A 230 -19.39 19.53 -1.58
CA THR A 230 -20.64 19.80 -0.87
C THR A 230 -20.78 18.86 0.33
N LEU A 231 -21.60 19.22 1.33
CA LEU A 231 -21.89 18.32 2.44
C LEU A 231 -22.53 17.00 1.97
N GLN A 232 -23.31 17.05 0.89
CA GLN A 232 -23.90 15.86 0.29
C GLN A 232 -22.83 14.95 -0.30
N ASP A 233 -21.95 15.46 -1.17
CA ASP A 233 -20.90 14.64 -1.78
C ASP A 233 -19.90 14.11 -0.75
N MET A 234 -19.67 14.88 0.33
CA MET A 234 -18.90 14.40 1.47
C MET A 234 -19.52 13.13 2.05
N GLU A 235 -20.82 13.12 2.38
CA GLU A 235 -21.48 11.95 2.97
C GLU A 235 -21.69 10.80 1.97
N ASP A 236 -22.16 11.11 0.76
CA ASP A 236 -22.56 10.11 -0.24
C ASP A 236 -21.35 9.43 -0.91
N THR A 237 -20.21 10.13 -1.03
CA THR A 237 -19.03 9.65 -1.77
C THR A 237 -17.77 9.58 -0.91
N TYR A 238 -17.26 10.72 -0.45
CA TYR A 238 -15.88 10.79 0.06
C TYR A 238 -15.71 10.20 1.47
N GLN A 239 -16.74 10.24 2.31
CA GLN A 239 -16.70 9.74 3.67
C GLN A 239 -17.22 8.32 3.82
N SER A 240 -18.10 7.85 2.93
CA SER A 240 -18.71 6.52 3.01
C SER A 240 -17.67 5.39 3.19
N PRO A 241 -16.57 5.33 2.41
CA PRO A 241 -15.53 4.32 2.62
C PRO A 241 -14.87 4.36 4.00
N PHE A 242 -14.54 5.56 4.50
CA PHE A 242 -13.89 5.74 5.80
C PHE A 242 -14.85 5.40 6.95
N LYS A 243 -16.13 5.78 6.83
CA LYS A 243 -17.17 5.42 7.78
C LYS A 243 -17.32 3.92 7.91
N SER A 244 -17.45 3.18 6.80
CA SER A 244 -17.49 1.71 6.84
C SER A 244 -16.19 1.12 7.38
N CYS A 245 -15.03 1.70 7.03
CA CYS A 245 -13.74 1.26 7.55
C CYS A 245 -13.65 1.36 9.09
N VAL A 246 -14.16 2.44 9.69
CA VAL A 246 -14.18 2.64 11.14
C VAL A 246 -15.28 1.82 11.81
N VAL A 247 -16.53 1.93 11.33
CA VAL A 247 -17.71 1.39 12.02
C VAL A 247 -17.88 -0.12 11.81
N GLU A 248 -17.64 -0.62 10.59
CA GLU A 248 -17.81 -2.04 10.25
C GLU A 248 -16.47 -2.79 10.23
N GLY A 249 -15.40 -2.13 9.77
CA GLY A 249 -14.05 -2.71 9.71
C GLY A 249 -13.31 -2.66 11.04
N HIS A 250 -13.72 -1.79 11.97
CA HIS A 250 -13.03 -1.52 13.24
C HIS A 250 -11.54 -1.20 13.06
N VAL A 251 -11.21 -0.42 12.01
CA VAL A 251 -9.83 -0.02 11.73
C VAL A 251 -9.19 0.65 12.95
N SER A 252 -7.94 0.33 13.22
CA SER A 252 -7.18 0.90 14.35
C SER A 252 -6.51 2.24 14.02
N SER A 253 -6.57 2.68 12.77
CA SER A 253 -6.06 3.98 12.38
C SER A 253 -6.74 4.59 11.15
N VAL A 254 -6.73 5.92 11.09
CA VAL A 254 -7.10 6.71 9.92
C VAL A 254 -5.98 7.70 9.63
N MET A 255 -5.57 7.81 8.38
CA MET A 255 -4.55 8.77 7.95
C MET A 255 -5.21 10.00 7.35
N CYS A 256 -4.93 11.19 7.88
CA CYS A 256 -5.36 12.44 7.25
C CYS A 256 -4.46 12.82 6.08
N SER A 257 -5.03 13.44 5.05
CA SER A 257 -4.39 13.73 3.75
C SER A 257 -3.60 15.05 3.71
N TYR A 258 -2.90 15.28 2.59
CA TYR A 258 -2.19 16.55 2.33
C TYR A 258 -3.11 17.73 2.01
N ASN A 259 -4.19 17.47 1.28
CA ASN A 259 -5.00 18.51 0.67
C ASN A 259 -5.83 19.29 1.69
N ARG A 260 -6.44 20.36 1.20
CA ARG A 260 -7.51 21.05 1.90
C ARG A 260 -8.87 20.55 1.43
N VAL A 261 -9.86 20.64 2.30
CA VAL A 261 -11.27 20.52 1.95
C VAL A 261 -11.95 21.83 2.34
N ASN A 262 -12.57 22.49 1.37
CA ASN A 262 -13.26 23.76 1.56
C ASN A 262 -12.40 24.82 2.27
N GLY A 263 -11.09 24.83 2.01
CA GLY A 263 -10.12 25.79 2.54
C GLY A 263 -9.35 25.36 3.81
N VAL A 264 -9.70 24.26 4.47
CA VAL A 264 -9.05 23.79 5.70
C VAL A 264 -8.22 22.54 5.42
N PRO A 265 -6.93 22.47 5.83
CA PRO A 265 -6.13 21.25 5.70
C PRO A 265 -6.76 20.12 6.51
N THR A 266 -6.87 18.92 5.94
CA THR A 266 -7.61 17.82 6.59
C THR A 266 -6.96 17.38 7.91
N CYS A 267 -5.63 17.40 8.00
CA CYS A 267 -4.89 17.15 9.24
C CYS A 267 -5.01 18.28 10.30
N ALA A 268 -5.62 19.42 9.97
CA ALA A 268 -5.85 20.57 10.85
C ALA A 268 -7.35 20.84 11.12
N ASP A 269 -8.24 19.99 10.61
CA ASP A 269 -9.68 20.17 10.69
C ASP A 269 -10.28 19.40 11.88
N ALA A 270 -10.72 20.13 12.91
CA ALA A 270 -11.31 19.55 14.11
C ALA A 270 -12.68 18.93 13.88
N ASP A 271 -13.45 19.44 12.92
CA ASP A 271 -14.77 18.90 12.58
C ASP A 271 -14.62 17.53 11.91
N LEU A 272 -13.61 17.37 11.04
CA LEU A 272 -13.28 16.10 10.42
C LEU A 272 -12.66 15.10 11.41
N LEU A 273 -11.59 15.48 12.12
CA LEU A 273 -10.83 14.51 12.93
C LEU A 273 -11.51 14.21 14.28
N LYS A 274 -11.74 15.23 15.11
CA LYS A 274 -12.41 15.06 16.40
C LYS A 274 -13.91 14.86 16.26
N GLY A 275 -14.56 15.66 15.40
CA GLY A 275 -16.00 15.62 15.20
C GLY A 275 -16.45 14.32 14.55
N VAL A 276 -15.98 14.03 13.34
CA VAL A 276 -16.46 12.89 12.55
C VAL A 276 -15.74 11.59 12.89
N VAL A 277 -14.43 11.50 12.64
CA VAL A 277 -13.69 10.22 12.76
C VAL A 277 -13.75 9.68 14.18
N ARG A 278 -13.46 10.53 15.18
CA ARG A 278 -13.46 10.11 16.58
C ARG A 278 -14.84 10.20 17.23
N GLY A 279 -15.58 11.28 17.01
CA GLY A 279 -16.87 11.51 17.65
C GLY A 279 -18.00 10.69 17.05
N GLN A 280 -18.30 10.89 15.76
CA GLN A 280 -19.45 10.25 15.12
C GLN A 280 -19.22 8.77 14.79
N TRP A 281 -18.03 8.41 14.30
CA TRP A 281 -17.72 7.03 13.90
C TRP A 281 -17.10 6.21 15.02
N GLY A 282 -16.54 6.87 16.05
CA GLY A 282 -16.03 6.18 17.23
C GLY A 282 -14.72 5.43 16.99
N LEU A 283 -13.77 6.01 16.23
CA LEU A 283 -12.45 5.40 16.03
C LEU A 283 -11.79 5.00 17.36
N ASP A 284 -11.61 3.70 17.56
CA ASP A 284 -10.87 3.10 18.67
C ASP A 284 -9.42 2.84 18.25
N GLY A 285 -8.65 3.94 18.17
CA GLY A 285 -7.29 3.93 17.65
C GLY A 285 -6.72 5.32 17.47
N TYR A 286 -5.77 5.44 16.55
CA TYR A 286 -5.00 6.68 16.34
C TYR A 286 -5.18 7.30 14.95
N ILE A 287 -5.10 8.62 14.89
CA ILE A 287 -5.10 9.39 13.65
C ILE A 287 -3.66 9.81 13.33
N VAL A 288 -3.19 9.48 12.13
CA VAL A 288 -1.83 9.79 11.66
C VAL A 288 -1.85 10.75 10.49
N SER A 289 -0.81 11.56 10.34
CA SER A 289 -0.64 12.40 9.15
C SER A 289 -0.02 11.62 8.01
N ASP A 290 -0.35 11.96 6.76
CA ASP A 290 0.52 11.59 5.63
C ASP A 290 1.92 12.23 5.78
N CYS A 291 2.89 11.78 4.99
CA CYS A 291 4.33 12.03 5.13
C CYS A 291 4.86 13.17 4.21
N ASP A 292 4.86 14.45 4.59
CA ASP A 292 4.74 15.06 5.92
C ASP A 292 3.68 16.18 5.89
N SER A 293 2.41 15.84 6.05
CA SER A 293 1.28 16.79 5.90
C SER A 293 1.30 17.94 6.91
N VAL A 294 1.86 17.72 8.10
CA VAL A 294 1.97 18.79 9.11
C VAL A 294 3.02 19.82 8.69
N GLU A 295 4.13 19.36 8.10
CA GLU A 295 5.16 20.24 7.55
C GLU A 295 4.61 21.13 6.42
N VAL A 296 3.75 20.56 5.56
CA VAL A 296 3.14 21.27 4.43
C VAL A 296 2.42 22.54 4.84
N PHE A 297 1.78 22.55 6.03
CA PHE A 297 1.02 23.70 6.53
C PHE A 297 1.85 24.99 6.54
N TYR A 298 3.10 24.90 6.99
CA TYR A 298 3.98 26.05 7.11
C TYR A 298 4.88 26.20 5.87
N ASN A 299 5.52 25.11 5.43
CA ASN A 299 6.57 25.17 4.41
C ASN A 299 6.05 25.39 2.98
N SER A 300 4.88 24.84 2.65
CA SER A 300 4.38 24.83 1.28
C SER A 300 3.20 25.78 1.09
N ILE A 301 2.15 25.64 1.91
CA ILE A 301 0.90 26.38 1.70
C ILE A 301 0.74 27.62 2.57
N HIS A 302 1.69 27.87 3.49
CA HIS A 302 1.69 29.01 4.41
C HIS A 302 0.36 29.24 5.14
N TYR A 303 -0.29 28.15 5.54
CA TYR A 303 -1.54 28.14 6.31
C TYR A 303 -1.33 28.63 7.74
N THR A 304 -0.16 28.36 8.33
CA THR A 304 0.22 28.83 9.67
C THR A 304 1.38 29.82 9.60
N ALA A 305 1.46 30.70 10.61
CA ALA A 305 2.52 31.71 10.69
C ALA A 305 3.85 31.16 11.22
N THR A 306 3.80 30.10 12.02
CA THR A 306 4.98 29.44 12.60
C THR A 306 4.88 27.91 12.52
N PRO A 307 6.01 27.18 12.64
CA PRO A 307 6.00 25.73 12.81
C PRO A 307 5.27 25.27 14.08
N GLU A 308 5.37 26.02 15.18
CA GLU A 308 4.64 25.76 16.42
C GLU A 308 3.12 25.87 16.21
N ASP A 309 2.65 26.86 15.45
CA ASP A 309 1.23 26.98 15.10
C ASP A 309 0.75 25.79 14.27
N ALA A 310 1.59 25.24 13.38
CA ALA A 310 1.27 24.03 12.59
C ALA A 310 1.09 22.81 13.50
N VAL A 311 1.99 22.62 14.45
CA VAL A 311 1.87 21.60 15.52
C VAL A 311 0.60 21.80 16.33
N ALA A 312 0.31 23.05 16.71
CA ALA A 312 -0.75 23.37 17.63
C ALA A 312 -2.12 23.14 17.01
N VAL A 313 -2.31 23.56 15.76
CA VAL A 313 -3.58 23.34 15.05
C VAL A 313 -3.80 21.85 14.78
N ALA A 314 -2.77 21.09 14.39
CA ALA A 314 -2.89 19.67 14.11
C ALA A 314 -3.28 18.85 15.35
N LEU A 315 -2.54 19.01 16.45
CA LEU A 315 -2.83 18.30 17.71
C LEU A 315 -4.21 18.70 18.28
N LYS A 316 -4.57 19.99 18.21
CA LYS A 316 -5.90 20.45 18.64
C LYS A 316 -7.02 19.97 17.73
N ALA A 317 -6.77 19.71 16.45
CA ALA A 317 -7.76 19.13 15.56
C ALA A 317 -8.06 17.67 15.90
N GLY A 318 -7.09 16.94 16.46
CA GLY A 318 -7.24 15.52 16.86
C GLY A 318 -6.22 14.57 16.26
N LEU A 319 -5.17 15.10 15.64
CA LEU A 319 -4.03 14.32 15.17
C LEU A 319 -3.27 13.72 16.36
N ASP A 320 -2.93 12.43 16.28
CA ASP A 320 -2.21 11.73 17.34
C ASP A 320 -0.74 11.47 17.00
N MET A 321 -0.43 11.33 15.71
CA MET A 321 0.91 11.00 15.23
C MET A 321 1.24 11.71 13.91
N ASN A 322 2.49 12.10 13.75
CA ASN A 322 3.01 12.65 12.52
C ASN A 322 3.90 11.63 11.81
N CYS A 323 3.58 11.33 10.55
CA CYS A 323 4.58 10.76 9.66
C CYS A 323 5.58 11.84 9.29
N GLY A 324 6.78 11.78 9.84
CA GLY A 324 7.76 12.84 9.73
C GLY A 324 8.36 13.21 11.07
N THR A 325 8.87 14.43 11.17
CA THR A 325 9.62 14.89 12.35
C THR A 325 9.02 16.14 13.01
N TYR A 326 7.97 16.71 12.42
CA TYR A 326 7.45 18.02 12.77
C TYR A 326 6.92 18.08 14.20
N LEU A 327 6.08 17.11 14.61
CA LEU A 327 5.59 17.06 16.00
C LEU A 327 6.76 16.88 16.98
N GLY A 328 7.72 16.00 16.68
CA GLY A 328 8.88 15.75 17.54
C GLY A 328 9.81 16.96 17.71
N LYS A 329 9.85 17.87 16.72
CA LYS A 329 10.68 19.09 16.75
C LYS A 329 10.02 20.25 17.49
N TYR A 330 8.73 20.48 17.26
CA TYR A 330 8.07 21.74 17.63
C TYR A 330 7.05 21.63 18.78
N THR A 331 6.64 20.42 19.18
CA THR A 331 5.61 20.24 20.23
C THR A 331 6.09 20.69 21.61
N GLU A 332 7.34 20.44 21.99
CA GLU A 332 7.84 20.86 23.31
C GLU A 332 7.79 22.38 23.49
N ASN A 333 8.18 23.12 22.45
CA ASN A 333 8.11 24.58 22.48
C ASN A 333 6.66 25.06 22.50
N SER A 334 5.78 24.42 21.73
CA SER A 334 4.36 24.77 21.68
C SER A 334 3.66 24.59 23.03
N VAL A 335 4.05 23.57 23.80
CA VAL A 335 3.58 23.38 25.19
C VAL A 335 4.15 24.45 26.13
N LYS A 336 5.45 24.76 26.03
CA LYS A 336 6.08 25.83 26.85
C LYS A 336 5.47 27.21 26.59
N LEU A 337 5.04 27.48 25.36
CA LEU A 337 4.36 28.70 24.96
C LEU A 337 2.87 28.72 25.36
N GLY A 338 2.31 27.63 25.88
CA GLY A 338 0.88 27.50 26.21
C GLY A 338 -0.03 27.42 24.98
N THR A 339 0.54 27.25 23.78
CA THR A 339 -0.25 27.07 22.54
C THR A 339 -0.81 25.66 22.42
N VAL A 340 -0.23 24.68 23.11
CA VAL A 340 -0.76 23.30 23.25
C VAL A 340 -0.73 22.92 24.73
N GLU A 341 -1.83 22.38 25.24
CA GLU A 341 -1.85 21.83 26.59
C GLU A 341 -1.16 20.45 26.60
N GLU A 342 -0.36 20.15 27.62
CA GLU A 342 0.30 18.84 27.73
C GLU A 342 -0.70 17.68 27.75
N SER A 343 -1.93 17.91 28.24
CA SER A 343 -3.00 16.91 28.20
C SER A 343 -3.43 16.51 26.78
N VAL A 344 -3.24 17.39 25.78
CA VAL A 344 -3.50 17.06 24.36
C VAL A 344 -2.43 16.08 23.86
N VAL A 345 -1.18 16.29 24.26
CA VAL A 345 -0.08 15.35 23.98
C VAL A 345 -0.33 14.01 24.66
N ASP A 346 -0.79 14.01 25.91
CA ASP A 346 -1.11 12.78 26.65
C ASP A 346 -2.22 11.97 26.01
N GLN A 347 -3.24 12.64 25.49
CA GLN A 347 -4.34 11.98 24.78
C GLN A 347 -3.84 11.35 23.47
N ALA A 348 -3.04 12.07 22.69
CA ALA A 348 -2.44 11.55 21.46
C ALA A 348 -1.61 10.28 21.73
N LEU A 349 -0.78 10.31 22.77
CA LEU A 349 0.02 9.14 23.17
C LEU A 349 -0.82 8.00 23.71
N THR A 350 -1.92 8.30 24.39
CA THR A 350 -2.86 7.28 24.86
C THR A 350 -3.47 6.53 23.67
N ASN A 351 -3.91 7.25 22.64
CA ASN A 351 -4.46 6.64 21.42
C ASN A 351 -3.42 5.76 20.71
N ASN A 352 -2.18 6.24 20.58
CA ASN A 352 -1.08 5.47 19.98
C ASN A 352 -0.78 4.20 20.80
N TYR A 353 -0.47 4.35 22.09
CA TYR A 353 0.00 3.23 22.91
C TYR A 353 -1.07 2.17 23.18
N ILE A 354 -2.36 2.53 23.20
CA ILE A 354 -3.44 1.53 23.26
C ILE A 354 -3.32 0.55 22.09
N VAL A 355 -3.06 1.03 20.87
CA VAL A 355 -2.90 0.16 19.70
C VAL A 355 -1.68 -0.75 19.84
N LEU A 356 -0.53 -0.23 20.30
CA LEU A 356 0.64 -1.08 20.58
C LEU A 356 0.39 -2.13 21.68
N MET A 357 -0.42 -1.80 22.69
CA MET A 357 -0.82 -2.77 23.72
C MET A 357 -1.76 -3.84 23.17
N ARG A 358 -2.71 -3.49 22.30
CA ARG A 358 -3.59 -4.44 21.60
C ARG A 358 -2.80 -5.38 20.67
N LEU A 359 -1.68 -4.89 20.12
CA LEU A 359 -0.74 -5.68 19.30
C LEU A 359 0.19 -6.61 20.13
N GLY A 360 0.17 -6.47 21.46
CA GLY A 360 1.01 -7.24 22.38
C GLY A 360 2.45 -6.74 22.49
N TYR A 361 2.76 -5.52 22.03
CA TYR A 361 4.13 -4.97 22.07
C TYR A 361 4.68 -4.86 23.50
N PHE A 362 3.80 -4.61 24.48
CA PHE A 362 4.13 -4.49 25.91
C PHE A 362 3.87 -5.77 26.72
N ASP A 363 3.73 -6.93 26.06
CA ASP A 363 3.39 -8.19 26.74
C ASP A 363 4.62 -9.09 27.00
N GLY A 364 5.82 -8.63 26.63
CA GLY A 364 7.11 -9.30 26.89
C GLY A 364 7.63 -10.09 25.69
N ASP A 365 8.19 -11.28 25.95
CA ASP A 365 8.79 -12.13 24.90
C ASP A 365 7.73 -12.60 23.89
N GLN A 366 7.81 -12.04 22.68
CA GLN A 366 6.89 -12.33 21.58
C GLN A 366 6.78 -13.81 21.22
N THR A 367 7.82 -14.61 21.47
CA THR A 367 7.81 -16.05 21.16
C THR A 367 6.81 -16.84 22.00
N GLN A 368 6.28 -16.23 23.07
CA GLN A 368 5.28 -16.80 23.98
C GLN A 368 3.84 -16.31 23.66
N HIS A 369 3.67 -15.43 22.67
CA HIS A 369 2.38 -14.84 22.30
C HIS A 369 1.78 -15.48 21.05
N PRO A 370 0.48 -15.22 20.76
CA PRO A 370 -0.11 -15.60 19.49
C PRO A 370 0.76 -15.14 18.31
N PHE A 371 0.91 -16.03 17.32
CA PHE A 371 1.76 -15.84 16.15
C PHE A 371 3.27 -15.77 16.42
N GLY A 372 3.74 -15.89 17.67
CA GLY A 372 5.17 -15.83 18.02
C GLY A 372 6.02 -16.99 17.48
N LYS A 373 5.39 -17.99 16.87
CA LYS A 373 6.05 -19.12 16.20
C LYS A 373 6.14 -18.95 14.69
N LEU A 374 5.48 -17.93 14.12
CA LEU A 374 5.62 -17.63 12.69
C LEU A 374 7.05 -17.18 12.40
N GLY A 375 7.55 -17.54 11.23
CA GLY A 375 8.88 -17.17 10.77
C GLY A 375 9.04 -17.30 9.26
N PRO A 376 10.28 -17.36 8.75
CA PRO A 376 10.54 -17.33 7.31
C PRO A 376 9.81 -18.41 6.49
N ALA A 377 9.53 -19.58 7.09
CA ALA A 377 8.80 -20.66 6.43
C ALA A 377 7.30 -20.37 6.20
N ASP A 378 6.74 -19.37 6.89
CA ASP A 378 5.34 -18.94 6.76
C ASP A 378 5.17 -17.81 5.74
N VAL A 379 6.27 -17.31 5.16
CA VAL A 379 6.29 -16.32 4.09
C VAL A 379 6.44 -17.01 2.75
N CYS A 380 5.78 -16.52 1.71
CA CYS A 380 5.89 -17.07 0.36
C CYS A 380 5.49 -18.55 0.22
N THR A 381 4.59 -19.03 1.08
CA THR A 381 4.12 -20.43 1.01
C THR A 381 3.43 -20.71 -0.33
N ASP A 382 3.43 -21.97 -0.77
CA ASP A 382 2.73 -22.37 -2.00
C ASP A 382 1.24 -21.96 -1.98
N GLY A 383 0.62 -21.98 -0.80
CA GLY A 383 -0.77 -21.52 -0.63
C GLY A 383 -0.92 -20.03 -0.88
N ASN A 384 -0.01 -19.21 -0.36
CA ASN A 384 -0.04 -17.75 -0.54
C ASN A 384 0.19 -17.39 -2.02
N GLN A 385 1.17 -18.03 -2.67
CA GLN A 385 1.46 -17.80 -4.08
C GLN A 385 0.30 -18.24 -5.00
N LYS A 386 -0.37 -19.35 -4.68
CA LYS A 386 -1.59 -19.77 -5.38
C LYS A 386 -2.72 -18.78 -5.17
N LEU A 387 -2.89 -18.21 -3.97
CA LEU A 387 -3.91 -17.18 -3.73
C LEU A 387 -3.64 -15.92 -4.56
N ALA A 388 -2.37 -15.50 -4.72
CA ALA A 388 -2.01 -14.39 -5.60
C ALA A 388 -2.37 -14.66 -7.07
N LEU A 389 -2.15 -15.90 -7.55
CA LEU A 389 -2.60 -16.33 -8.87
C LEU A 389 -4.14 -16.33 -8.98
N GLU A 390 -4.87 -16.83 -7.97
CA GLU A 390 -6.33 -16.79 -7.96
C GLU A 390 -6.88 -15.36 -8.00
N ALA A 391 -6.27 -14.44 -7.26
CA ALA A 391 -6.64 -13.03 -7.27
C ALA A 391 -6.42 -12.41 -8.65
N ALA A 392 -5.28 -12.68 -9.29
CA ALA A 392 -5.00 -12.19 -10.64
C ALA A 392 -6.01 -12.75 -11.67
N LYS A 393 -6.29 -14.06 -11.63
CA LYS A 393 -7.26 -14.69 -12.53
C LYS A 393 -8.66 -14.14 -12.37
N GLN A 394 -9.13 -14.03 -11.13
CA GLN A 394 -10.43 -13.44 -10.85
C GLN A 394 -10.46 -11.98 -11.26
N GLY A 395 -9.37 -11.21 -11.12
CA GLY A 395 -9.42 -9.78 -11.43
C GLY A 395 -9.46 -9.46 -12.94
N ILE A 396 -8.95 -10.34 -13.80
CA ILE A 396 -8.88 -10.09 -15.26
C ILE A 396 -10.30 -9.90 -15.83
N VAL A 397 -10.49 -8.81 -16.58
CA VAL A 397 -11.76 -8.44 -17.20
C VAL A 397 -11.70 -8.69 -18.70
N LEU A 398 -12.66 -9.47 -19.20
CA LEU A 398 -12.88 -9.67 -20.64
C LEU A 398 -13.80 -8.56 -21.17
N LEU A 399 -13.21 -7.55 -21.82
CA LEU A 399 -13.94 -6.38 -22.32
C LEU A 399 -14.64 -6.67 -23.66
N GLU A 400 -14.01 -7.46 -24.51
CA GLU A 400 -14.55 -7.84 -25.81
C GLU A 400 -14.16 -9.28 -26.15
N ASN A 401 -15.07 -10.04 -26.73
CA ASN A 401 -14.83 -11.36 -27.29
C ASN A 401 -15.88 -11.68 -28.35
N ASN A 402 -15.45 -12.00 -29.57
CA ASN A 402 -16.34 -12.43 -30.65
C ASN A 402 -16.59 -13.96 -30.68
N GLY A 403 -16.15 -14.68 -29.64
CA GLY A 403 -16.19 -16.15 -29.56
C GLY A 403 -14.86 -16.82 -29.90
N THR A 404 -13.80 -16.06 -30.21
CA THR A 404 -12.47 -16.62 -30.50
C THR A 404 -11.72 -17.04 -29.23
N LEU A 405 -11.90 -16.35 -28.11
CA LEU A 405 -11.36 -16.80 -26.83
C LEU A 405 -12.28 -17.88 -26.22
N PRO A 406 -11.71 -18.96 -25.64
CA PRO A 406 -10.28 -19.21 -25.47
C PRO A 406 -9.60 -19.76 -26.74
N LEU A 407 -8.31 -19.42 -26.92
CA LEU A 407 -7.49 -20.00 -27.99
C LEU A 407 -7.23 -21.49 -27.72
N SER A 408 -7.30 -22.30 -28.78
CA SER A 408 -6.99 -23.72 -28.67
C SER A 408 -5.50 -23.98 -28.91
N PRO A 409 -4.78 -24.64 -27.98
CA PRO A 409 -3.40 -25.10 -28.23
C PRO A 409 -3.29 -26.11 -29.39
N ASN A 410 -4.41 -26.68 -29.86
CA ASN A 410 -4.41 -27.60 -31.01
C ASN A 410 -4.32 -26.88 -32.35
N THR A 411 -4.91 -25.69 -32.46
CA THR A 411 -4.92 -24.90 -33.71
C THR A 411 -3.96 -23.71 -33.67
N THR A 412 -3.58 -23.25 -32.47
CA THR A 412 -2.65 -22.14 -32.26
C THR A 412 -1.31 -22.70 -31.78
N LYS A 413 -0.42 -23.05 -32.72
CA LYS A 413 0.90 -23.64 -32.41
C LYS A 413 1.98 -22.59 -32.25
N THR A 414 1.86 -21.50 -33.00
CA THR A 414 2.78 -20.36 -32.99
C THR A 414 2.02 -19.10 -32.61
N ILE A 415 2.60 -18.33 -31.68
CA ILE A 415 2.06 -17.01 -31.31
C ILE A 415 3.13 -15.94 -31.40
N ALA A 416 2.74 -14.77 -31.88
CA ALA A 416 3.54 -13.56 -31.74
C ALA A 416 3.14 -12.86 -30.43
N VAL A 417 4.09 -12.64 -29.54
CA VAL A 417 3.86 -11.94 -28.26
C VAL A 417 4.55 -10.58 -28.34
N ILE A 418 3.77 -9.51 -28.42
CA ILE A 418 4.23 -8.20 -28.83
C ILE A 418 3.83 -7.13 -27.83
N GLY A 419 4.70 -6.15 -27.60
CA GLY A 419 4.36 -4.90 -26.90
C GLY A 419 5.29 -4.59 -25.72
N PRO A 420 5.29 -3.34 -25.24
CA PRO A 420 6.22 -2.90 -24.19
C PRO A 420 5.99 -3.65 -22.87
N ASN A 421 4.79 -4.15 -22.63
CA ASN A 421 4.43 -4.92 -21.43
C ASN A 421 4.46 -6.44 -21.64
N ALA A 422 4.87 -6.93 -22.83
CA ALA A 422 4.84 -8.37 -23.13
C ALA A 422 5.84 -9.20 -22.31
N ASN A 423 6.97 -8.62 -21.90
CA ASN A 423 7.92 -9.26 -20.98
C ASN A 423 8.05 -8.48 -19.66
N ALA A 424 6.95 -7.86 -19.22
CA ALA A 424 6.91 -7.09 -17.99
C ALA A 424 7.19 -7.96 -16.75
N SER A 425 8.03 -7.42 -15.86
CA SER A 425 8.20 -7.91 -14.48
C SER A 425 7.66 -6.87 -13.50
N GLN A 426 8.39 -5.76 -13.32
CA GLN A 426 8.08 -4.71 -12.35
C GLN A 426 6.73 -4.03 -12.59
N VAL A 427 6.35 -3.80 -13.86
CA VAL A 427 5.07 -3.17 -14.21
C VAL A 427 3.88 -3.92 -13.61
N MET A 428 3.93 -5.25 -13.55
CA MET A 428 2.83 -6.05 -13.00
C MET A 428 2.62 -5.85 -11.49
N LEU A 429 3.63 -5.34 -10.77
CA LEU A 429 3.60 -5.23 -9.31
C LEU A 429 2.96 -3.92 -8.82
N SER A 430 2.65 -2.96 -9.70
CA SER A 430 2.17 -1.62 -9.29
C SER A 430 3.19 -0.84 -8.45
N ASN A 431 2.73 0.20 -7.73
CA ASN A 431 3.49 0.87 -6.68
C ASN A 431 3.25 0.23 -5.31
N TYR A 432 3.92 0.76 -4.27
CA TYR A 432 3.85 0.27 -2.89
C TYR A 432 4.10 -1.25 -2.73
N ALA A 433 4.75 -1.88 -3.70
CA ALA A 433 5.07 -3.30 -3.69
C ALA A 433 6.38 -3.57 -2.93
N GLY A 434 6.43 -4.69 -2.19
CA GLY A 434 7.67 -5.25 -1.67
C GLY A 434 8.43 -6.06 -2.71
N ILE A 435 9.43 -6.84 -2.28
CA ILE A 435 10.10 -7.80 -3.15
C ILE A 435 9.22 -9.05 -3.27
N PRO A 436 8.76 -9.44 -4.48
CA PRO A 436 7.90 -10.61 -4.63
C PRO A 436 8.67 -11.91 -4.41
N CYS A 437 7.97 -12.98 -4.00
CA CYS A 437 8.52 -14.34 -3.86
C CYS A 437 9.17 -14.89 -5.15
N GLY A 438 8.75 -14.35 -6.29
CA GLY A 438 9.15 -14.68 -7.64
C GLY A 438 8.16 -14.03 -8.60
N TYR A 439 8.40 -14.01 -9.90
CA TYR A 439 7.40 -13.51 -10.85
C TYR A 439 7.41 -14.29 -12.16
N ILE A 440 6.26 -14.34 -12.82
CA ILE A 440 6.08 -14.95 -14.14
C ILE A 440 5.64 -13.85 -15.11
N THR A 441 6.52 -13.46 -16.03
CA THR A 441 6.18 -12.45 -17.06
C THR A 441 5.12 -12.98 -18.03
N PRO A 442 4.36 -12.13 -18.73
CA PRO A 442 3.38 -12.61 -19.72
C PRO A 442 4.03 -13.49 -20.80
N LEU A 443 5.23 -13.11 -21.26
CA LEU A 443 6.04 -13.91 -22.17
C LEU A 443 6.34 -15.32 -21.61
N GLN A 444 6.73 -15.41 -20.33
CA GLN A 444 7.01 -16.71 -19.68
C GLN A 444 5.74 -17.56 -19.52
N GLY A 445 4.61 -16.96 -19.17
CA GLY A 445 3.32 -17.65 -19.07
C GLY A 445 2.86 -18.20 -20.42
N LEU A 446 2.88 -17.37 -21.46
CA LEU A 446 2.43 -17.73 -22.81
C LEU A 446 3.32 -18.80 -23.47
N LYS A 447 4.63 -18.80 -23.19
CA LYS A 447 5.57 -19.84 -23.66
C LYS A 447 5.20 -21.27 -23.22
N LYS A 448 4.37 -21.43 -22.19
CA LYS A 448 3.92 -22.75 -21.74
C LYS A 448 2.88 -23.38 -22.69
N TYR A 449 2.23 -22.58 -23.52
CA TYR A 449 1.09 -23.01 -24.33
C TYR A 449 1.36 -23.07 -25.83
N ALA A 450 2.29 -22.26 -26.34
CA ALA A 450 2.61 -22.21 -27.76
C ALA A 450 4.08 -21.80 -28.00
N SER A 451 4.57 -22.04 -29.22
CA SER A 451 5.88 -21.53 -29.64
C SER A 451 5.82 -20.02 -29.85
N VAL A 452 6.63 -19.26 -29.10
CA VAL A 452 6.54 -17.79 -29.07
C VAL A 452 7.62 -17.13 -29.91
N THR A 453 7.21 -16.21 -30.79
CA THR A 453 8.08 -15.15 -31.32
C THR A 453 7.81 -13.86 -30.57
N TYR A 454 8.83 -13.33 -29.89
CA TYR A 454 8.70 -12.10 -29.08
C TYR A 454 9.26 -10.90 -29.83
N GLN A 455 8.54 -9.77 -29.79
CA GLN A 455 9.04 -8.46 -30.21
C GLN A 455 8.53 -7.39 -29.24
N PRO A 456 9.38 -6.47 -28.76
CA PRO A 456 8.93 -5.41 -27.86
C PRO A 456 7.97 -4.41 -28.54
N GLY A 457 8.13 -4.15 -29.85
CA GLY A 457 7.31 -3.18 -30.61
C GLY A 457 7.58 -1.71 -30.26
N CYS A 458 7.74 -1.40 -28.98
CA CYS A 458 8.24 -0.14 -28.43
C CYS A 458 9.33 -0.45 -27.40
N ALA A 459 10.31 0.44 -27.21
CA ALA A 459 11.38 0.23 -26.22
C ALA A 459 10.86 0.26 -24.76
N ASN A 460 9.77 0.98 -24.50
CA ASN A 460 9.12 1.16 -23.19
C ASN A 460 7.67 1.61 -23.43
N VAL A 461 6.90 1.82 -22.34
CA VAL A 461 5.49 2.23 -22.46
C VAL A 461 5.31 3.62 -23.04
N SER A 462 6.26 4.56 -22.86
CA SER A 462 6.10 5.91 -23.44
C SER A 462 6.12 5.88 -24.97
N CYS A 463 6.69 4.83 -25.56
CA CYS A 463 6.70 4.52 -27.00
C CYS A 463 6.95 5.76 -27.88
N SER A 464 8.06 6.44 -27.62
CA SER A 464 8.44 7.68 -28.31
C SER A 464 9.09 7.47 -29.68
N ASP A 465 9.34 6.22 -30.08
CA ASP A 465 10.07 5.85 -31.30
C ASP A 465 9.41 4.65 -31.98
N GLU A 466 9.42 4.64 -33.31
CA GLU A 466 8.74 3.64 -34.15
C GLU A 466 9.65 2.55 -34.74
N SER A 467 10.97 2.60 -34.50
CA SER A 467 11.95 1.74 -35.17
C SER A 467 11.74 0.24 -34.95
N LEU A 468 11.00 -0.13 -33.89
CA LEU A 468 10.72 -1.52 -33.51
C LEU A 468 9.32 -2.00 -33.95
N ILE A 469 8.50 -1.12 -34.54
CA ILE A 469 7.13 -1.47 -34.95
C ILE A 469 7.14 -2.38 -36.17
N ASP A 470 8.00 -2.12 -37.16
CA ASP A 470 8.10 -2.94 -38.38
C ASP A 470 8.53 -4.38 -38.07
N SER A 471 9.49 -4.57 -37.15
CA SER A 471 9.91 -5.92 -36.73
C SER A 471 8.81 -6.66 -35.98
N ALA A 472 8.01 -5.95 -35.19
CA ALA A 472 6.83 -6.51 -34.52
C ALA A 472 5.75 -6.94 -35.52
N ALA A 473 5.41 -6.09 -36.50
CA ALA A 473 4.45 -6.42 -37.54
C ALA A 473 4.92 -7.63 -38.38
N LYS A 474 6.21 -7.72 -38.70
CA LYS A 474 6.80 -8.87 -39.39
C LYS A 474 6.68 -10.15 -38.57
N ALA A 475 6.93 -10.11 -37.27
CA ALA A 475 6.76 -11.28 -36.40
C ALA A 475 5.29 -11.75 -36.32
N ALA A 476 4.34 -10.81 -36.28
CA ALA A 476 2.90 -11.12 -36.27
C ALA A 476 2.41 -11.73 -37.59
N SER A 477 3.03 -11.37 -38.73
CA SER A 477 2.65 -11.87 -40.06
C SER A 477 2.90 -13.37 -40.27
N THR A 478 3.71 -14.00 -39.41
CA THR A 478 4.10 -15.41 -39.52
C THR A 478 3.51 -16.32 -38.44
N ALA A 479 2.69 -15.78 -37.53
CA ALA A 479 2.14 -16.52 -36.39
C ALA A 479 0.66 -16.90 -36.58
N ASP A 480 0.23 -17.99 -35.95
CA ASP A 480 -1.17 -18.45 -35.98
C ASP A 480 -2.10 -17.49 -35.23
N ALA A 481 -1.60 -16.83 -34.18
CA ALA A 481 -2.30 -15.78 -33.44
C ALA A 481 -1.30 -14.74 -32.89
N THR A 482 -1.80 -13.55 -32.58
CA THR A 482 -1.01 -12.46 -31.99
C THR A 482 -1.55 -12.05 -30.64
N ILE A 483 -0.70 -11.95 -29.63
CA ILE A 483 -1.01 -11.42 -28.30
C ILE A 483 -0.27 -10.09 -28.16
N LEU A 484 -1.02 -8.98 -28.19
CA LEU A 484 -0.51 -7.62 -28.07
C LEU A 484 -0.72 -7.12 -26.64
N ILE A 485 0.36 -6.81 -25.92
CA ILE A 485 0.34 -6.41 -24.51
C ILE A 485 0.89 -4.99 -24.38
N VAL A 486 -0.05 -4.04 -24.26
CA VAL A 486 0.16 -2.58 -24.24
C VAL A 486 -0.41 -1.99 -22.95
N GLY A 487 -0.20 -0.70 -22.70
CA GLY A 487 -0.82 0.00 -21.59
C GLY A 487 0.11 1.00 -20.91
N LEU A 488 0.08 1.03 -19.59
CA LEU A 488 0.72 2.04 -18.74
C LEU A 488 1.74 1.39 -17.78
N ASP A 489 2.55 2.23 -17.15
CA ASP A 489 3.39 1.87 -15.99
C ASP A 489 3.56 3.09 -15.07
N GLN A 490 4.45 2.96 -14.07
CA GLN A 490 4.73 4.01 -13.08
C GLN A 490 5.39 5.27 -13.65
N SER A 491 5.82 5.27 -14.92
CA SER A 491 6.27 6.49 -15.63
C SER A 491 5.12 7.33 -16.18
N ILE A 492 3.88 6.81 -16.15
CA ILE A 492 2.68 7.47 -16.67
C ILE A 492 1.66 7.74 -15.56
N GLU A 493 1.44 6.79 -14.64
CA GLU A 493 0.53 6.93 -13.51
C GLU A 493 1.22 6.47 -12.22
N ALA A 494 1.50 7.43 -11.31
CA ALA A 494 2.17 7.15 -10.05
C ALA A 494 1.84 8.21 -8.99
N GLU A 495 2.29 7.96 -7.76
CA GLU A 495 2.33 8.99 -6.72
C GLU A 495 3.15 10.20 -7.19
N GLY A 496 2.61 11.41 -7.02
CA GLY A 496 3.19 12.65 -7.54
C GLY A 496 3.07 12.86 -9.05
N LEU A 497 2.42 11.95 -9.80
CA LEU A 497 2.30 12.00 -11.25
C LEU A 497 0.90 11.59 -11.73
N ASP A 498 0.05 12.59 -11.99
CA ASP A 498 -1.23 12.36 -12.65
C ASP A 498 -1.09 12.35 -14.18
N ARG A 499 -1.98 11.59 -14.82
CA ARG A 499 -2.11 11.56 -16.27
C ARG A 499 -2.70 12.87 -16.80
N VAL A 500 -2.34 13.19 -18.04
CA VAL A 500 -2.90 14.38 -18.74
C VAL A 500 -4.03 14.04 -19.70
N ASN A 501 -4.10 12.78 -20.14
CA ASN A 501 -5.13 12.23 -21.03
C ASN A 501 -5.38 10.75 -20.68
N LEU A 502 -6.32 10.13 -21.39
CA LEU A 502 -6.72 8.74 -21.18
C LEU A 502 -6.34 7.82 -22.36
N THR A 503 -5.50 8.26 -23.29
CA THR A 503 -5.11 7.46 -24.46
C THR A 503 -3.92 6.57 -24.13
N LEU A 504 -3.64 5.57 -24.98
CA LEU A 504 -2.36 4.87 -24.93
C LEU A 504 -1.20 5.86 -25.13
N PRO A 505 -0.10 5.75 -24.36
CA PRO A 505 1.04 6.66 -24.51
C PRO A 505 1.77 6.49 -25.85
N GLY A 506 2.23 7.63 -26.39
CA GLY A 506 3.08 7.69 -27.58
C GLY A 506 2.51 6.96 -28.78
N LEU A 507 3.33 6.11 -29.40
CA LEU A 507 3.00 5.39 -30.63
C LEU A 507 2.42 3.99 -30.39
N GLN A 508 1.99 3.66 -29.17
CA GLN A 508 1.41 2.34 -28.87
C GLN A 508 0.14 2.05 -29.68
N GLU A 509 -0.73 3.05 -29.92
CA GLU A 509 -1.89 2.87 -30.81
C GLU A 509 -1.45 2.50 -32.23
N LYS A 510 -0.44 3.20 -32.78
CA LYS A 510 0.14 2.90 -34.09
C LYS A 510 0.71 1.48 -34.14
N LEU A 511 1.41 1.04 -33.09
CA LEU A 511 1.91 -0.33 -32.96
C LEU A 511 0.76 -1.34 -33.04
N VAL A 512 -0.31 -1.15 -32.26
CA VAL A 512 -1.48 -2.05 -32.26
C VAL A 512 -2.10 -2.14 -33.65
N MET A 513 -2.33 -0.98 -34.29
CA MET A 513 -2.93 -0.93 -35.63
C MET A 513 -2.09 -1.66 -36.68
N GLN A 514 -0.77 -1.42 -36.72
CA GLN A 514 0.10 -2.04 -37.71
C GLN A 514 0.25 -3.54 -37.51
N VAL A 515 0.40 -3.99 -36.26
CA VAL A 515 0.54 -5.41 -35.92
C VAL A 515 -0.76 -6.17 -36.21
N ALA A 516 -1.90 -5.63 -35.81
CA ALA A 516 -3.20 -6.26 -36.04
C ALA A 516 -3.56 -6.34 -37.54
N ASN A 517 -3.11 -5.36 -38.35
CA ASN A 517 -3.28 -5.40 -39.81
C ASN A 517 -2.33 -6.39 -40.50
N ALA A 518 -1.15 -6.66 -39.92
CA ALA A 518 -0.16 -7.55 -40.50
C ALA A 518 -0.42 -9.03 -40.20
N THR A 519 -1.17 -9.35 -39.14
CA THR A 519 -1.38 -10.74 -38.72
C THR A 519 -2.40 -11.48 -39.60
N PRO A 520 -2.13 -12.75 -39.99
CA PRO A 520 -3.11 -13.57 -40.69
C PRO A 520 -4.22 -14.08 -39.74
N GLY A 521 -3.88 -14.30 -38.47
CA GLY A 521 -4.73 -14.90 -37.44
C GLY A 521 -5.48 -13.89 -36.55
N PRO A 522 -6.10 -14.36 -35.46
CA PRO A 522 -6.70 -13.49 -34.46
C PRO A 522 -5.65 -12.71 -33.66
N THR A 523 -5.99 -11.48 -33.29
CA THR A 523 -5.26 -10.66 -32.33
C THR A 523 -6.03 -10.57 -31.02
N ILE A 524 -5.35 -10.88 -29.91
CA ILE A 524 -5.84 -10.61 -28.56
C ILE A 524 -5.09 -9.39 -28.03
N LEU A 525 -5.84 -8.32 -27.73
CA LEU A 525 -5.31 -7.10 -27.14
C LEU A 525 -5.41 -7.19 -25.62
N VAL A 526 -4.29 -7.00 -24.93
CA VAL A 526 -4.18 -7.03 -23.48
C VAL A 526 -3.74 -5.65 -23.01
N ILE A 527 -4.61 -4.99 -22.24
CA ILE A 527 -4.38 -3.67 -21.64
C ILE A 527 -3.91 -3.86 -20.20
N MET A 528 -2.62 -3.66 -19.99
CA MET A 528 -1.99 -3.65 -18.66
C MET A 528 -1.85 -2.19 -18.21
N SER A 529 -2.83 -1.75 -17.43
CA SER A 529 -2.90 -0.41 -16.84
C SER A 529 -3.76 -0.49 -15.58
N ALA A 530 -3.54 0.38 -14.61
CA ALA A 530 -4.50 0.54 -13.53
C ALA A 530 -5.63 1.48 -13.95
N GLY A 531 -5.29 2.70 -14.39
CA GLY A 531 -6.26 3.66 -14.87
C GLY A 531 -6.93 3.20 -16.18
N PRO A 532 -8.17 3.65 -16.45
CA PRO A 532 -8.85 3.34 -17.70
C PRO A 532 -8.09 3.98 -18.87
N VAL A 533 -8.08 3.29 -20.00
CA VAL A 533 -7.45 3.74 -21.25
C VAL A 533 -8.48 3.64 -22.38
N ASP A 534 -8.63 4.71 -23.15
CA ASP A 534 -9.44 4.75 -24.36
C ASP A 534 -8.84 3.81 -25.41
N VAL A 535 -9.57 2.73 -25.67
CA VAL A 535 -9.27 1.71 -26.68
C VAL A 535 -10.32 1.65 -27.78
N SER A 536 -11.10 2.72 -27.95
CA SER A 536 -12.17 2.79 -28.96
C SER A 536 -11.65 2.53 -30.38
N PHE A 537 -10.40 2.90 -30.68
CA PHE A 537 -9.74 2.61 -31.96
C PHE A 537 -9.72 1.10 -32.29
N ALA A 538 -9.62 0.23 -31.27
CA ALA A 538 -9.50 -1.21 -31.44
C ALA A 538 -10.78 -1.84 -32.04
N LYS A 539 -11.94 -1.26 -31.78
CA LYS A 539 -13.24 -1.71 -32.33
C LYS A 539 -13.32 -1.60 -33.85
N ASN A 540 -12.48 -0.76 -34.46
CA ASN A 540 -12.42 -0.58 -35.91
C ASN A 540 -11.48 -1.58 -36.60
N VAL A 541 -10.84 -2.48 -35.85
CA VAL A 541 -9.87 -3.45 -36.39
C VAL A 541 -10.45 -4.85 -36.28
N SER A 542 -10.97 -5.39 -37.38
CA SER A 542 -11.66 -6.70 -37.40
C SER A 542 -10.80 -7.89 -36.95
N LYS A 543 -9.47 -7.74 -36.92
CA LYS A 543 -8.53 -8.75 -36.45
C LYS A 543 -8.33 -8.74 -34.93
N ILE A 544 -8.69 -7.66 -34.24
CA ILE A 544 -8.75 -7.63 -32.78
C ILE A 544 -10.05 -8.31 -32.39
N VAL A 545 -9.94 -9.55 -31.95
CA VAL A 545 -11.11 -10.42 -31.68
C VAL A 545 -11.41 -10.58 -30.20
N GLY A 546 -10.47 -10.19 -29.35
CA GLY A 546 -10.61 -10.19 -27.90
C GLY A 546 -9.80 -9.07 -27.26
N ILE A 547 -10.39 -8.43 -26.25
CA ILE A 547 -9.75 -7.37 -25.45
C ILE A 547 -9.82 -7.77 -23.97
N LEU A 548 -8.66 -7.82 -23.32
CA LEU A 548 -8.52 -8.07 -21.88
C LEU A 548 -8.00 -6.81 -21.20
N TRP A 549 -8.60 -6.42 -20.08
CA TRP A 549 -7.95 -5.54 -19.11
C TRP A 549 -7.45 -6.37 -17.94
N VAL A 550 -6.19 -6.16 -17.57
CA VAL A 550 -5.48 -7.01 -16.60
C VAL A 550 -4.93 -6.25 -15.41
N GLY A 551 -5.30 -4.97 -15.25
CA GLY A 551 -4.79 -4.14 -14.16
C GLY A 551 -3.26 -4.17 -14.09
N TYR A 552 -2.77 -4.25 -12.85
CA TYR A 552 -1.43 -4.73 -12.54
C TYR A 552 -1.55 -6.08 -11.81
N PRO A 553 -1.26 -7.21 -12.48
CA PRO A 553 -1.70 -8.54 -12.05
C PRO A 553 -0.81 -9.25 -11.02
N GLY A 554 0.13 -8.53 -10.42
CA GLY A 554 0.99 -9.04 -9.35
C GLY A 554 1.97 -10.11 -9.82
N GLN A 555 2.50 -10.85 -8.85
CA GLN A 555 3.63 -11.76 -9.08
C GLN A 555 3.36 -12.89 -10.09
N SER A 556 2.11 -13.37 -10.14
CA SER A 556 1.69 -14.48 -11.01
C SER A 556 0.91 -14.01 -12.23
N GLY A 557 1.00 -12.73 -12.57
CA GLY A 557 0.17 -12.13 -13.60
C GLY A 557 0.33 -12.73 -14.99
N GLY A 558 1.56 -13.04 -15.42
CA GLY A 558 1.78 -13.68 -16.71
C GLY A 558 1.17 -15.08 -16.83
N GLU A 559 1.13 -15.82 -15.72
CA GLU A 559 0.43 -17.11 -15.65
C GLU A 559 -1.09 -16.93 -15.73
N ALA A 560 -1.65 -15.96 -14.99
CA ALA A 560 -3.08 -15.66 -15.03
C ALA A 560 -3.55 -15.27 -16.44
N ILE A 561 -2.81 -14.38 -17.11
CA ILE A 561 -3.09 -13.94 -18.49
C ILE A 561 -3.10 -15.13 -19.44
N ALA A 562 -2.10 -16.01 -19.33
CA ALA A 562 -2.02 -17.19 -20.20
C ALA A 562 -3.16 -18.18 -19.94
N GLN A 563 -3.51 -18.43 -18.66
CA GLN A 563 -4.63 -19.32 -18.31
C GLN A 563 -5.98 -18.81 -18.84
N VAL A 564 -6.21 -17.49 -18.83
CA VAL A 564 -7.41 -16.87 -19.42
C VAL A 564 -7.42 -17.03 -20.94
N ILE A 565 -6.32 -16.68 -21.61
CA ILE A 565 -6.25 -16.72 -23.09
C ILE A 565 -6.45 -18.14 -23.63
N PHE A 566 -5.92 -19.16 -22.95
CA PHE A 566 -6.01 -20.57 -23.38
C PHE A 566 -7.13 -21.36 -22.68
N GLY A 567 -8.02 -20.70 -21.92
CA GLY A 567 -9.24 -21.33 -21.39
C GLY A 567 -9.04 -22.29 -20.22
N HIS A 568 -7.89 -22.23 -19.55
CA HIS A 568 -7.68 -22.90 -18.27
C HIS A 568 -8.37 -22.18 -17.10
N TYR A 569 -8.77 -20.93 -17.33
CA TYR A 569 -9.63 -20.17 -16.45
C TYR A 569 -10.64 -19.36 -17.28
N ASN A 570 -11.89 -19.31 -16.83
CA ASN A 570 -12.93 -18.50 -17.44
C ASN A 570 -13.06 -17.18 -16.64
N PRO A 571 -12.72 -16.01 -17.21
CA PRO A 571 -12.86 -14.73 -16.50
C PRO A 571 -14.34 -14.44 -16.23
N GLY A 572 -14.72 -14.34 -14.96
CA GLY A 572 -16.10 -14.13 -14.51
C GLY A 572 -16.40 -12.71 -14.03
N CYS A 573 -15.47 -11.78 -14.19
CA CYS A 573 -15.44 -10.53 -13.45
C CYS A 573 -15.76 -9.28 -14.28
N CYS A 574 -16.08 -8.20 -13.59
CA CYS A 574 -16.50 -6.92 -14.15
C CYS A 574 -15.47 -5.83 -13.82
N TYR A 575 -15.45 -4.74 -14.58
CA TYR A 575 -14.57 -3.59 -14.34
C TYR A 575 -15.07 -2.78 -13.12
N SER A 576 -14.17 -2.31 -12.24
CA SER A 576 -14.50 -1.58 -10.99
C SER A 576 -14.56 -0.04 -11.14
N SER A 577 -14.43 0.46 -12.37
CA SER A 577 -14.56 1.88 -12.76
C SER A 577 -15.40 1.98 -14.04
N ALA A 578 -16.36 2.89 -14.12
CA ALA A 578 -17.38 2.92 -15.18
C ALA A 578 -16.92 3.60 -16.48
N LEU A 579 -15.66 4.04 -16.57
CA LEU A 579 -15.18 4.80 -17.73
C LEU A 579 -14.66 3.86 -18.83
N LEU A 580 -15.61 3.41 -19.66
CA LEU A 580 -15.43 2.73 -20.95
C LEU A 580 -15.26 3.70 -22.12
#